data_AF-A0A1X8W3W1-F1
#
_entry.id   AF-A0A1X8W3W1-F1
#
_cell.length_a   1.000
_cell.length_b   1.000
_cell.length_c   1.000
_cell.angle_alpha   90.00
_cell.angle_beta   90.00
_cell.angle_gamma   90.00
#
_symmetry.space_group_name_H-M   'P 1'
#
loop_
_entity.id
_entity.type
_entity.pdbx_description
1 polymer ?
#
loop_
_entity_poly.entity_id
_entity_poly.type
_entity_poly.pdbx_seq_one_letter_code
_entity_poly.pdbx_strand_id
1 'polypeptide(L)'
;MASKEAAKSSETNASSSAGRAASSATAAENSARAAKTSETNARSSETAAERSASAAADAKTAAAGSASTASTKATEAAGSAVSASQSKSAAEAAAIRAKNSAKRAEDIASAVALEDADTTRKGIVQLSSATNSTSETLAATPKAVKVVMDETNRKAHWTVRH
;
A
#
# COMPACT_ATOMS: atom_id res chain seq x y z
N MET A 1 110.06 29.93 -27.65
CA MET A 1 109.00 30.41 -26.73
C MET A 1 107.62 30.31 -27.41
N ALA A 2 107.35 31.06 -28.48
CA ALA A 2 106.02 31.14 -29.12
C ALA A 2 105.36 29.80 -29.55
N SER A 3 106.10 28.86 -30.15
CA SER A 3 105.54 27.59 -30.63
C SER A 3 105.11 26.65 -29.48
N LYS A 4 105.82 26.67 -28.35
CA LYS A 4 105.49 25.88 -27.15
C LYS A 4 104.24 26.44 -26.44
N GLU A 5 104.10 27.78 -26.44
CA GLU A 5 102.90 28.49 -25.97
C GLU A 5 101.66 28.11 -26.80
N ALA A 6 101.80 28.09 -28.14
CA ALA A 6 100.73 27.75 -29.07
C ALA A 6 100.25 26.30 -28.91
N ALA A 7 101.18 25.35 -28.75
CA ALA A 7 100.85 23.95 -28.49
C ALA A 7 100.06 23.77 -27.19
N LYS A 8 100.49 24.43 -26.10
CA LYS A 8 99.79 24.38 -24.81
C LYS A 8 98.40 25.03 -24.86
N SER A 9 98.26 26.13 -25.59
CA SER A 9 96.96 26.77 -25.85
C SER A 9 96.03 25.83 -26.64
N SER A 10 96.55 25.15 -27.67
CA SER A 10 95.79 24.18 -28.45
C SER A 10 95.31 22.99 -27.61
N GLU A 11 96.17 22.43 -26.76
CA GLU A 11 95.82 21.34 -25.83
C GLU A 11 94.73 21.76 -24.83
N THR A 12 94.81 22.99 -24.32
CA THR A 12 93.79 23.59 -23.44
C THR A 12 92.45 23.76 -24.17
N ASN A 13 92.49 24.23 -25.42
CA ASN A 13 91.30 24.40 -26.25
C ASN A 13 90.63 23.07 -26.60
N ALA A 14 91.43 22.04 -26.92
CA ALA A 14 90.94 20.69 -27.17
C ALA A 14 90.29 20.06 -25.93
N SER A 15 90.91 20.24 -24.77
CA SER A 15 90.34 19.79 -23.48
C SER A 15 89.02 20.50 -23.17
N SER A 16 88.97 21.82 -23.43
CA SER A 16 87.75 22.62 -23.23
C SER A 16 86.63 22.23 -24.19
N SER A 17 86.95 21.97 -25.47
CA SER A 17 85.94 21.54 -26.45
C SER A 17 85.39 20.15 -26.13
N ALA A 18 86.24 19.21 -25.70
CA ALA A 18 85.82 17.89 -25.22
C ALA A 18 84.88 18.02 -24.01
N GLY A 19 85.22 18.86 -23.03
CA GLY A 19 84.35 19.13 -21.87
C GLY A 19 82.99 19.71 -22.26
N ARG A 20 82.95 20.66 -23.21
CA ARG A 20 81.69 21.22 -23.73
C ARG A 20 80.84 20.17 -24.44
N ALA A 21 81.47 19.29 -25.22
CA ALA A 21 80.78 18.19 -25.91
C ALA A 21 80.16 17.20 -24.91
N ALA A 22 80.90 16.82 -23.87
CA ALA A 22 80.38 15.95 -22.81
C ALA A 22 79.19 16.56 -22.06
N SER A 23 79.29 17.84 -21.67
CA SER A 23 78.16 18.56 -21.05
C SER A 23 76.94 18.65 -21.97
N SER A 24 77.17 18.86 -23.27
CA SER A 24 76.09 18.90 -24.28
C SER A 24 75.42 17.53 -24.45
N ALA A 25 76.18 16.43 -24.40
CA ALA A 25 75.63 15.08 -24.46
C ALA A 25 74.73 14.80 -23.25
N THR A 26 75.21 15.12 -22.04
CA THR A 26 74.41 14.99 -20.81
C THR A 26 73.14 15.82 -20.85
N ALA A 27 73.20 17.07 -21.37
CA ALA A 27 72.02 17.91 -21.52
C ALA A 27 70.99 17.31 -22.50
N ALA A 28 71.45 16.73 -23.61
CA ALA A 28 70.58 16.05 -24.58
C ALA A 28 69.92 14.80 -23.97
N GLU A 29 70.66 13.99 -23.20
CA GLU A 29 70.12 12.83 -22.49
C GLU A 29 69.06 13.21 -21.46
N ASN A 30 69.31 14.28 -20.70
CA ASN A 30 68.35 14.81 -19.73
C ASN A 30 67.07 15.31 -20.40
N SER A 31 67.19 16.04 -21.52
CA SER A 31 66.03 16.46 -22.31
C SER A 31 65.24 15.26 -22.87
N ALA A 32 65.93 14.22 -23.34
CA ALA A 32 65.28 13.00 -23.83
C ALA A 32 64.52 12.26 -22.70
N ARG A 33 65.08 12.21 -21.49
CA ARG A 33 64.38 11.67 -20.31
C ARG A 33 63.15 12.49 -19.94
N ALA A 34 63.27 13.81 -19.91
CA ALA A 34 62.15 14.70 -19.62
C ALA A 34 61.01 14.54 -20.64
N ALA A 35 61.34 14.41 -21.93
CA ALA A 35 60.37 14.15 -22.98
C ALA A 35 59.62 12.82 -22.76
N LYS A 36 60.34 11.73 -22.43
CA LYS A 36 59.71 10.43 -22.10
C LYS A 36 58.80 10.49 -20.88
N THR A 37 59.20 11.23 -19.84
CA THR A 37 58.36 11.46 -18.66
C THR A 37 57.08 12.23 -19.04
N SER A 38 57.22 13.27 -19.87
CA SER A 38 56.07 14.05 -20.36
C SER A 38 55.10 13.19 -21.18
N GLU A 39 55.62 12.33 -22.07
CA GLU A 39 54.83 11.37 -22.85
C GLU A 39 54.05 10.40 -21.94
N THR A 40 54.69 9.92 -20.86
CA THR A 40 54.05 9.04 -19.87
C THR A 40 52.94 9.77 -19.10
N ASN A 41 53.17 11.02 -18.72
CA ASN A 41 52.16 11.84 -18.05
C ASN A 41 50.97 12.14 -18.96
N ALA A 42 51.21 12.40 -20.24
CA ALA A 42 50.16 12.60 -21.24
C ALA A 42 49.28 11.36 -21.39
N ARG A 43 49.89 10.18 -21.57
CA ARG A 43 49.16 8.89 -21.62
C ARG A 43 48.35 8.62 -20.35
N SER A 44 48.92 8.92 -19.18
CA SER A 44 48.22 8.75 -17.90
C SER A 44 47.01 9.67 -17.79
N SER A 45 47.14 10.90 -18.28
CA SER A 45 46.05 11.89 -18.30
C SER A 45 44.94 11.49 -19.28
N GLU A 46 45.30 10.95 -20.44
CA GLU A 46 44.37 10.38 -21.42
C GLU A 46 43.55 9.23 -20.79
N THR A 47 44.23 8.26 -20.16
CA THR A 47 43.55 7.17 -19.44
C THR A 47 42.64 7.67 -18.31
N ALA A 48 43.04 8.71 -17.57
CA ALA A 48 42.21 9.29 -16.52
C ALA A 48 40.95 9.98 -17.09
N ALA A 49 41.06 10.64 -18.24
CA ALA A 49 39.93 11.25 -18.94
C ALA A 49 38.95 10.19 -19.45
N GLU A 50 39.44 9.10 -20.05
CA GLU A 50 38.62 7.97 -20.52
C GLU A 50 37.85 7.30 -19.38
N ARG A 51 38.52 7.06 -18.25
CA ARG A 51 37.88 6.52 -17.04
C ARG A 51 36.79 7.44 -16.51
N SER A 52 37.05 8.75 -16.51
CA SER A 52 36.08 9.75 -16.06
C SER A 52 34.86 9.81 -16.98
N ALA A 53 35.06 9.69 -18.30
CA ALA A 53 33.97 9.62 -19.27
C ALA A 53 33.11 8.35 -19.08
N SER A 54 33.74 7.21 -18.82
CA SER A 54 33.05 5.94 -18.54
C SER A 54 32.20 6.04 -17.27
N ALA A 55 32.78 6.56 -16.18
CA ALA A 55 32.05 6.76 -14.92
C ALA A 55 30.85 7.71 -15.08
N ALA A 56 30.98 8.76 -15.89
CA ALA A 56 29.87 9.66 -16.18
C ALA A 56 28.74 8.96 -16.98
N ALA A 57 29.09 8.07 -17.92
CA ALA A 57 28.12 7.28 -18.66
C ALA A 57 27.38 6.28 -17.75
N ASP A 58 28.09 5.62 -16.84
CA ASP A 58 27.50 4.71 -15.86
C ASP A 58 26.56 5.46 -14.90
N ALA A 59 26.97 6.63 -14.41
CA ALA A 59 26.14 7.48 -13.56
C ALA A 59 24.85 7.92 -14.28
N LYS A 60 24.93 8.26 -15.57
CA LYS A 60 23.75 8.58 -16.39
C LYS A 60 22.79 7.39 -16.50
N THR A 61 23.33 6.19 -16.70
CA THR A 61 22.53 4.95 -16.77
C THR A 61 21.85 4.66 -15.43
N ALA A 62 22.58 4.79 -14.32
CA ALA A 62 22.03 4.60 -12.98
C ALA A 62 20.92 5.62 -12.66
N ALA A 63 21.10 6.89 -13.05
CA ALA A 63 20.09 7.92 -12.90
C ALA A 63 18.82 7.61 -13.72
N ALA A 64 18.97 7.14 -14.96
CA ALA A 64 17.84 6.73 -15.80
C ALA A 64 17.07 5.53 -15.20
N GLY A 65 17.79 4.53 -14.67
CA GLY A 65 17.17 3.39 -13.98
C GLY A 65 16.41 3.82 -12.71
N SER A 66 16.97 4.77 -11.96
CA SER A 66 16.33 5.34 -10.77
C SER A 66 15.05 6.11 -11.13
N ALA A 67 15.08 6.90 -12.21
CA ALA A 67 13.91 7.61 -12.72
C ALA A 67 12.79 6.65 -13.17
N SER A 68 13.14 5.55 -13.85
CA SER A 68 12.17 4.51 -14.24
C SER A 68 11.54 3.85 -13.01
N THR A 69 12.34 3.51 -12.00
CA THR A 69 11.86 2.92 -10.74
C THR A 69 10.89 3.87 -10.03
N ALA A 70 11.22 5.16 -9.95
CA ALA A 70 10.35 6.17 -9.36
C ALA A 70 9.02 6.30 -10.12
N SER A 71 9.05 6.24 -11.46
CA SER A 71 7.85 6.25 -12.29
C SER A 71 6.95 5.05 -12.02
N THR A 72 7.50 3.84 -11.96
CA THR A 72 6.75 2.61 -11.62
C THR A 72 6.09 2.73 -10.24
N LYS A 73 6.84 3.20 -9.23
CA LYS A 73 6.31 3.40 -7.87
C LYS A 73 5.18 4.42 -7.82
N ALA A 74 5.27 5.48 -8.62
CA ALA A 74 4.19 6.46 -8.73
C ALA A 74 2.91 5.83 -9.33
N THR A 75 3.03 4.98 -10.35
CA THR A 75 1.88 4.26 -10.94
C THR A 75 1.26 3.27 -9.96
N GLU A 76 2.08 2.50 -9.22
CA GLU A 76 1.61 1.58 -8.18
C GLU A 76 0.85 2.31 -7.06
N ALA A 77 1.38 3.46 -6.62
CA ALA A 77 0.73 4.30 -5.61
C ALA A 77 -0.62 4.86 -6.11
N ALA A 78 -0.68 5.30 -7.37
CA ALA A 78 -1.93 5.75 -7.98
C ALA A 78 -2.97 4.61 -8.04
N GLY A 79 -2.57 3.40 -8.45
CA GLY A 79 -3.46 2.23 -8.46
C GLY A 79 -3.98 1.85 -7.07
N SER A 80 -3.12 1.97 -6.06
CA SER A 80 -3.50 1.73 -4.65
C SER A 80 -4.53 2.75 -4.16
N ALA A 81 -4.39 4.03 -4.53
CA ALA A 81 -5.34 5.08 -4.18
C ALA A 81 -6.73 4.87 -4.82
N VAL A 82 -6.77 4.39 -6.07
CA VAL A 82 -8.03 4.01 -6.74
C VAL A 82 -8.71 2.87 -5.99
N SER A 83 -7.96 1.83 -5.64
CA SER A 83 -8.47 0.65 -4.92
C SER A 83 -9.03 1.02 -3.53
N ALA A 84 -8.36 1.93 -2.82
CA ALA A 84 -8.83 2.47 -1.55
C ALA A 84 -10.14 3.24 -1.70
N SER A 85 -10.26 4.04 -2.77
CA SER A 85 -11.48 4.81 -3.06
C SER A 85 -12.67 3.92 -3.37
N GLN A 86 -12.47 2.87 -4.16
CA GLN A 86 -13.50 1.87 -4.45
C GLN A 86 -13.94 1.12 -3.20
N SER A 87 -12.99 0.75 -2.34
CA SER A 87 -13.26 0.09 -1.06
C SER A 87 -14.10 0.98 -0.13
N LYS A 88 -13.81 2.29 -0.09
CA LYS A 88 -14.61 3.27 0.65
C LYS A 88 -16.06 3.30 0.14
N SER A 89 -16.27 3.43 -1.18
CA SER A 89 -17.62 3.43 -1.76
C SER A 89 -18.37 2.12 -1.50
N ALA A 90 -17.68 0.98 -1.56
CA ALA A 90 -18.27 -0.32 -1.25
C ALA A 90 -18.69 -0.42 0.22
N ALA A 91 -17.87 0.09 1.15
CA ALA A 91 -18.18 0.14 2.56
C ALA A 91 -19.38 1.07 2.86
N GLU A 92 -19.43 2.25 2.24
CA GLU A 92 -20.57 3.17 2.34
C GLU A 92 -21.87 2.52 1.85
N ALA A 93 -21.82 1.84 0.69
CA ALA A 93 -22.97 1.12 0.16
C ALA A 93 -23.41 -0.04 1.09
N ALA A 94 -22.47 -0.76 1.69
CA ALA A 94 -22.76 -1.80 2.67
C ALA A 94 -23.42 -1.23 3.93
N ALA A 95 -22.95 -0.08 4.43
CA ALA A 95 -23.54 0.60 5.57
C ALA A 95 -24.98 1.04 5.30
N ILE A 96 -25.26 1.59 4.11
CA ILE A 96 -26.63 1.94 3.69
C ILE A 96 -27.53 0.70 3.65
N ARG A 97 -27.06 -0.40 3.06
CA ARG A 97 -27.81 -1.66 3.04
C ARG A 97 -28.10 -2.18 4.44
N ALA A 98 -27.12 -2.11 5.34
CA ALA A 98 -27.30 -2.51 6.74
C ALA A 98 -28.36 -1.66 7.45
N LYS A 99 -28.29 -0.32 7.30
CA LYS A 99 -29.29 0.60 7.88
C LYS A 99 -30.70 0.31 7.37
N ASN A 100 -30.85 0.10 6.07
CA ASN A 100 -32.15 -0.21 5.48
C ASN A 100 -32.69 -1.56 5.97
N SER A 101 -31.81 -2.55 6.11
CA SER A 101 -32.19 -3.88 6.62
C SER A 101 -32.62 -3.81 8.09
N ALA A 102 -31.89 -3.05 8.92
CA ALA A 102 -32.25 -2.80 10.31
C ALA A 102 -33.61 -2.12 10.42
N LYS A 103 -33.83 -1.05 9.64
CA LYS A 103 -35.13 -0.37 9.59
C LYS A 103 -36.26 -1.31 9.19
N ARG A 104 -36.03 -2.14 8.17
CA ARG A 104 -37.04 -3.11 7.73
C ARG A 104 -37.33 -4.17 8.79
N ALA A 105 -36.33 -4.56 9.58
CA ALA A 105 -36.55 -5.44 10.73
C ALA A 105 -37.39 -4.77 11.82
N GLU A 106 -37.14 -3.48 12.12
CA GLU A 106 -37.97 -2.69 13.05
C GLU A 106 -39.43 -2.58 12.56
N ASP A 107 -39.62 -2.26 11.28
CA ASP A 107 -40.95 -2.13 10.68
C ASP A 107 -41.72 -3.48 10.74
N ILE A 108 -41.03 -4.61 10.49
CA ILE A 108 -41.61 -5.95 10.64
C ILE A 108 -41.94 -6.24 12.10
N ALA A 109 -41.02 -5.99 13.04
CA ALA A 109 -41.23 -6.23 14.46
C ALA A 109 -42.45 -5.47 14.98
N SER A 110 -42.64 -4.22 14.55
CA SER A 110 -43.84 -3.42 14.84
C SER A 110 -45.10 -4.05 14.25
N ALA A 111 -45.05 -4.48 12.99
CA ALA A 111 -46.20 -5.09 12.32
C ALA A 111 -46.62 -6.46 12.90
N VAL A 112 -45.70 -7.22 13.50
CA VAL A 112 -45.98 -8.55 14.10
C VAL A 112 -46.18 -8.50 15.61
N ALA A 113 -46.10 -7.33 16.25
CA ALA A 113 -46.34 -7.19 17.67
C ALA A 113 -47.72 -7.79 18.01
N LEU A 114 -47.71 -8.91 18.73
CA LEU A 114 -48.93 -9.61 19.12
C LEU A 114 -49.49 -8.90 20.34
N GLU A 115 -50.63 -8.25 20.17
CA GLU A 115 -51.39 -7.67 21.26
C GLU A 115 -52.54 -8.60 21.65
N ASP A 116 -52.92 -8.60 22.93
CA ASP A 116 -54.11 -9.33 23.38
C ASP A 116 -55.36 -8.78 22.70
N ALA A 117 -56.29 -9.67 22.34
CA ALA A 117 -57.57 -9.26 21.78
C ALA A 117 -58.48 -8.65 22.86
N ASP A 118 -59.38 -7.78 22.41
CA ASP A 118 -60.52 -7.33 23.18
C ASP A 118 -61.77 -7.35 22.29
N THR A 119 -62.95 -7.12 22.87
CA THR A 119 -64.24 -7.09 22.16
C THR A 119 -64.31 -6.09 21.01
N THR A 120 -63.43 -5.09 20.98
CA THR A 120 -63.38 -4.06 19.91
C THR A 120 -62.12 -4.11 19.05
N ARG A 121 -61.07 -4.81 19.48
CA ARG A 121 -59.77 -4.87 18.79
C ARG A 121 -59.32 -6.32 18.63
N LYS A 122 -59.01 -6.69 17.39
CA LYS A 122 -58.47 -8.03 17.08
C LYS A 122 -57.09 -8.21 17.75
N GLY A 123 -56.79 -9.42 18.20
CA GLY A 123 -55.52 -9.78 18.84
C GLY A 123 -55.40 -11.28 19.08
N ILE A 124 -54.44 -11.69 19.90
CA ILE A 124 -54.28 -13.08 20.36
C ILE A 124 -55.03 -13.31 21.69
N VAL A 125 -55.54 -14.53 21.90
CA VAL A 125 -56.19 -14.93 23.16
C VAL A 125 -55.84 -16.38 23.46
N GLN A 126 -55.57 -16.69 24.73
CA GLN A 126 -55.39 -18.07 25.17
C GLN A 126 -56.74 -18.75 25.41
N LEU A 127 -56.84 -20.03 25.07
CA LEU A 127 -58.09 -20.79 25.18
C LEU A 127 -58.16 -21.57 26.49
N SER A 128 -59.33 -21.56 27.13
CA SER A 128 -59.61 -22.37 28.32
C SER A 128 -60.78 -23.33 28.10
N SER A 129 -60.64 -24.55 28.59
CA SER A 129 -61.71 -25.57 28.62
C SER A 129 -62.32 -25.75 30.02
N ALA A 130 -61.96 -24.91 30.99
CA ALA A 130 -62.61 -24.91 32.30
C ALA A 130 -64.06 -24.42 32.18
N THR A 131 -65.00 -25.10 32.83
CA THR A 131 -66.44 -24.78 32.81
C THR A 131 -66.85 -23.78 33.89
N ASN A 132 -65.94 -23.42 34.79
CA ASN A 132 -66.12 -22.51 35.91
C ASN A 132 -65.06 -21.39 35.93
N SER A 133 -64.45 -21.09 34.79
CA SER A 133 -63.45 -20.03 34.68
C SER A 133 -64.07 -18.66 34.93
N THR A 134 -63.46 -17.86 35.80
CA THR A 134 -63.79 -16.42 36.00
C THR A 134 -62.82 -15.51 35.24
N SER A 135 -61.92 -16.07 34.42
CA SER A 135 -60.92 -15.29 33.69
C SER A 135 -61.55 -14.54 32.51
N GLU A 136 -61.37 -13.22 32.47
CA GLU A 136 -61.81 -12.37 31.34
C GLU A 136 -60.76 -12.27 30.23
N THR A 137 -59.53 -12.74 30.49
CA THR A 137 -58.41 -12.75 29.53
C THR A 137 -58.31 -14.03 28.70
N LEU A 138 -59.17 -15.03 28.95
CA LEU A 138 -59.13 -16.33 28.28
C LEU A 138 -60.45 -16.57 27.55
N ALA A 139 -60.40 -17.06 26.31
CA ALA A 139 -61.61 -17.41 25.56
C ALA A 139 -62.07 -18.84 25.87
N ALA A 140 -63.38 -19.01 26.08
CA ALA A 140 -63.98 -20.32 26.30
C ALA A 140 -63.94 -21.17 25.01
N THR A 141 -63.53 -22.42 25.15
CA THR A 141 -63.57 -23.39 24.04
C THR A 141 -64.98 -23.93 23.79
N PRO A 142 -65.32 -24.37 22.56
CA PRO A 142 -66.59 -25.04 22.27
C PRO A 142 -66.87 -26.24 23.18
N LYS A 143 -65.82 -26.93 23.64
CA LYS A 143 -65.90 -28.02 24.62
C LYS A 143 -66.50 -27.55 25.94
N ALA A 144 -65.99 -26.46 26.51
CA ALA A 144 -66.49 -25.92 27.78
C ALA A 144 -67.94 -25.44 27.65
N VAL A 145 -68.25 -24.71 26.56
CA VAL A 145 -69.60 -24.19 26.28
C VAL A 145 -70.61 -25.33 26.16
N LYS A 146 -70.25 -26.41 25.43
CA LYS A 146 -71.12 -27.58 25.30
C LYS A 146 -71.42 -28.24 26.65
N VAL A 147 -70.41 -28.45 27.49
CA VAL A 147 -70.58 -29.08 28.80
C VAL A 147 -71.55 -28.26 29.68
N VAL A 148 -71.41 -26.93 29.69
CA VAL A 148 -72.31 -26.03 30.44
C VAL A 148 -73.73 -26.07 29.88
N MET A 149 -73.89 -26.07 28.55
CA MET A 149 -75.21 -26.13 27.89
C MET A 149 -75.92 -27.46 28.16
N ASP A 150 -75.21 -28.59 28.07
CA ASP A 150 -75.75 -29.92 28.35
C ASP A 150 -76.22 -30.03 29.82
N GLU A 151 -75.48 -29.45 30.76
CA GLU A 151 -75.89 -29.39 32.18
C GLU A 151 -77.08 -28.45 32.40
N THR A 152 -77.13 -27.31 31.72
CA THR A 152 -78.22 -26.33 31.80
C THR A 152 -79.53 -26.93 31.28
N ASN A 153 -79.50 -27.59 30.11
CA ASN A 153 -80.66 -28.28 29.55
C ASN A 153 -81.18 -29.40 30.47
N ARG A 154 -80.27 -30.15 31.11
CA ARG A 154 -80.63 -31.18 32.08
C ARG A 154 -81.36 -30.60 33.29
N LYS A 155 -80.87 -29.49 33.85
CA LYS A 155 -81.49 -28.79 34.98
C LYS A 155 -82.83 -28.16 34.60
N ALA A 156 -82.91 -27.46 33.46
CA ALA A 156 -84.16 -26.87 32.97
C ALA A 156 -85.24 -27.94 32.75
N HIS A 157 -84.86 -29.10 32.20
CA HIS A 157 -85.76 -30.24 32.08
C HIS A 157 -86.30 -30.69 33.44
N TRP A 158 -85.44 -30.76 34.46
CA TRP A 158 -85.84 -31.20 35.79
C TRP A 158 -86.83 -30.22 36.45
N THR A 159 -86.64 -28.91 36.27
CA THR A 159 -87.50 -27.85 36.83
C THR A 159 -88.91 -27.81 36.20
N VAL A 160 -89.09 -28.23 34.96
CA VAL A 160 -90.42 -28.26 34.29
C VAL A 160 -91.23 -29.52 34.64
N ARG A 161 -90.59 -30.53 35.25
CA ARG A 161 -91.23 -31.81 35.62
C ARG A 161 -91.59 -31.96 37.11
N HIS A 162 -91.45 -30.91 37.90
CA HIS A 162 -91.85 -30.85 39.32
C HIS A 162 -92.75 -29.63 39.53
#